data_AF-A0AAV7JRG7-F1
#
_entry.id   AF-A0AAV7JRG7-F1
#
_cell.length_a   1.000
_cell.length_b   1.000
_cell.length_c   1.000
_cell.angle_alpha   90.00
_cell.angle_beta   90.00
_cell.angle_gamma   90.00
#
_symmetry.space_group_name_H-M   'P 1'
#
loop_
_entity.id
_entity.type
_entity.pdbx_description
1 polymer ?
#
loop_
_entity_poly.entity_id
_entity_poly.type
_entity_poly.pdbx_seq_one_letter_code
_entity_poly.pdbx_strand_id
1 'polypeptide(L)'
;MRAHVSNMVKVLVAIDERNQVIEARDATIEVEVRNLDDLLNELKTLNENWPSTLREVNIVARALNIEQPLPVRQKKRKQFFDDNNVERNNEISNEAEYQATFNHIIDCVLEGLTTRYRANYQINQLFGFLWNYLDTSEENIIKQCKDLRAHYDTDISDKELQVEVLHLKTILHANLSDYSLDPLSLLNKIRKINWREYS
;
A
#
# COMPACT_ATOMS: atom_id res chain seq x y z
N MET A 1 15.68 -21.63 -8.53
CA MET A 1 15.21 -21.44 -7.13
C MET A 1 15.57 -20.05 -6.58
N ARG A 2 16.79 -19.52 -6.79
CA ARG A 2 17.19 -18.20 -6.26
C ARG A 2 16.58 -16.98 -6.99
N ALA A 3 16.26 -17.08 -8.27
CA ALA A 3 15.51 -16.03 -9.01
C ALA A 3 14.14 -15.73 -8.38
N HIS A 4 13.43 -16.78 -7.95
CA HIS A 4 12.16 -16.68 -7.23
C HIS A 4 12.34 -15.94 -5.88
N VAL A 5 13.44 -16.22 -5.17
CA VAL A 5 13.76 -15.55 -3.90
C VAL A 5 14.03 -14.07 -4.13
N SER A 6 14.79 -13.69 -5.16
CA SER A 6 15.11 -12.28 -5.43
C SER A 6 13.87 -11.43 -5.71
N ASN A 7 12.92 -11.95 -6.47
CA ASN A 7 11.70 -11.22 -6.81
C ASN A 7 10.73 -11.16 -5.62
N MET A 8 10.61 -12.27 -4.88
CA MET A 8 9.84 -12.25 -3.63
C MET A 8 10.45 -11.32 -2.59
N VAL A 9 11.78 -11.22 -2.49
CA VAL A 9 12.43 -10.28 -1.57
C VAL A 9 12.05 -8.84 -1.89
N LYS A 10 11.99 -8.43 -3.16
CA LYS A 10 11.54 -7.07 -3.52
C LYS A 10 10.11 -6.79 -3.07
N VAL A 11 9.19 -7.74 -3.32
CA VAL A 11 7.78 -7.63 -2.90
C VAL A 11 7.68 -7.58 -1.38
N LEU A 12 8.40 -8.46 -0.68
CA LEU A 12 8.36 -8.55 0.77
C LEU A 12 8.98 -7.31 1.43
N VAL A 13 10.08 -6.76 0.88
CA VAL A 13 10.69 -5.52 1.37
C VAL A 13 9.75 -4.34 1.18
N ALA A 14 9.15 -4.18 0.01
CA ALA A 14 8.19 -3.09 -0.22
C ALA A 14 6.97 -3.18 0.72
N ILE A 15 6.47 -4.40 0.98
CA ILE A 15 5.40 -4.63 1.96
C ILE A 15 5.88 -4.29 3.38
N ASP A 16 7.06 -4.76 3.78
CA ASP A 16 7.61 -4.56 5.11
C ASP A 16 7.84 -3.06 5.42
N GLU A 17 8.42 -2.32 4.47
CA GLU A 17 8.62 -0.87 4.61
C GLU A 17 7.30 -0.12 4.86
N ARG A 18 6.24 -0.46 4.13
CA ARG A 18 4.93 0.18 4.29
C ARG A 18 4.22 -0.30 5.55
N ASN A 19 4.36 -1.58 5.91
CA ASN A 19 3.84 -2.09 7.18
C ASN A 19 4.48 -1.39 8.37
N GLN A 20 5.78 -1.13 8.37
CA GLN A 20 6.44 -0.38 9.45
C GLN A 20 5.87 1.04 9.61
N VAL A 21 5.52 1.70 8.50
CA VAL A 21 4.88 3.02 8.52
C VAL A 21 3.44 2.94 9.02
N ILE A 22 2.68 1.95 8.57
CA ILE A 22 1.28 1.73 8.98
C ILE A 22 1.19 1.30 10.46
N GLU A 23 2.11 0.47 10.92
CA GLU A 23 2.19 0.01 12.32
C GLU A 23 2.76 1.06 13.27
N ALA A 24 3.22 2.21 12.75
CA ALA A 24 3.62 3.32 13.58
C ALA A 24 2.42 3.85 14.37
N ARG A 25 2.61 4.08 15.67
CA ARG A 25 1.55 4.39 16.64
C ARG A 25 0.71 5.64 16.32
N ASP A 26 1.20 6.51 15.44
CA ASP A 26 0.58 7.78 15.07
C ASP A 26 0.18 7.85 13.58
N ALA A 27 0.13 6.71 12.87
CA ALA A 27 -0.30 6.70 11.47
C ALA A 27 -1.79 7.07 11.37
N THR A 28 -2.10 8.12 10.60
CA THR A 28 -3.49 8.49 10.30
C THR A 28 -3.99 7.66 9.12
N ILE A 29 -5.31 7.46 9.05
CA ILE A 29 -5.95 6.70 7.96
C ILE A 29 -5.60 7.29 6.58
N GLU A 30 -5.45 8.62 6.47
CA GLU A 30 -5.00 9.27 5.24
C GLU A 30 -3.59 8.82 4.83
N VAL A 31 -2.66 8.72 5.80
CA VAL A 31 -1.30 8.23 5.58
C VAL A 31 -1.32 6.76 5.17
N GLU A 32 -2.15 5.93 5.80
CA GLU A 32 -2.30 4.52 5.43
C GLU A 32 -2.83 4.38 3.99
N VAL A 33 -3.87 5.13 3.62
CA VAL A 33 -4.44 5.12 2.26
C VAL A 33 -3.40 5.49 1.22
N ARG A 34 -2.59 6.54 1.47
CA ARG A 34 -1.50 6.95 0.57
C ARG A 34 -0.44 5.86 0.42
N ASN A 35 0.02 5.28 1.53
CA ASN A 35 1.02 4.22 1.51
C ASN A 35 0.53 2.97 0.76
N LEU A 36 -0.75 2.61 0.92
CA LEU A 36 -1.35 1.50 0.19
C LEU A 36 -1.49 1.78 -1.31
N ASP A 37 -1.84 3.01 -1.71
CA ASP A 37 -1.91 3.40 -3.13
C ASP A 37 -0.51 3.38 -3.78
N ASP A 38 0.49 3.95 -3.10
CA ASP A 38 1.88 3.93 -3.56
C ASP A 38 2.39 2.50 -3.73
N LEU A 39 2.13 1.61 -2.75
CA LEU A 39 2.52 0.20 -2.83
C LEU A 39 1.81 -0.53 -3.98
N LEU A 40 0.52 -0.26 -4.20
CA LEU A 40 -0.23 -0.83 -5.33
C LEU A 40 0.38 -0.40 -6.66
N ASN A 41 0.77 0.86 -6.79
CA ASN A 41 1.38 1.41 -8.00
C ASN A 41 2.79 0.83 -8.23
N GLU A 42 3.58 0.66 -7.17
CA GLU A 42 4.90 0.04 -7.22
C GLU A 42 4.82 -1.42 -7.66
N LEU A 43 3.88 -2.20 -7.10
CA LEU A 43 3.70 -3.61 -7.46
C LEU A 43 3.15 -3.81 -8.88
N LYS A 44 2.24 -2.95 -9.35
CA LYS A 44 1.80 -2.94 -10.77
C LYS A 44 2.98 -2.67 -11.70
N THR A 45 3.77 -1.65 -11.38
CA THR A 45 4.98 -1.29 -12.13
C THR A 45 5.97 -2.45 -12.18
N LEU A 46 6.14 -3.17 -11.07
CA LEU A 46 7.01 -4.35 -10.99
C LEU A 46 6.50 -5.50 -11.89
N ASN A 47 5.18 -5.71 -11.94
CA ASN A 47 4.54 -6.72 -12.79
C ASN A 47 4.76 -6.42 -14.28
N GLU A 48 4.54 -5.16 -14.67
CA GLU A 48 4.70 -4.69 -16.05
C GLU A 48 6.16 -4.74 -16.51
N ASN A 49 7.11 -4.54 -15.59
CA ASN A 49 8.54 -4.51 -15.86
C ASN A 49 9.26 -5.86 -15.63
N TRP A 50 8.54 -6.99 -15.76
CA TRP A 50 9.12 -8.33 -15.67
C TRP A 50 10.45 -8.51 -16.44
N PRO A 51 10.59 -8.04 -17.71
CA PRO A 51 11.86 -8.21 -18.45
C PRO A 51 13.05 -7.52 -17.78
N SER A 52 12.84 -6.37 -17.13
CA SER A 52 13.88 -5.66 -16.40
C SER A 52 14.26 -6.38 -15.13
N THR A 53 13.25 -6.86 -14.39
CA THR A 53 13.43 -7.67 -13.19
C THR A 53 14.22 -8.95 -13.48
N LEU A 54 13.88 -9.65 -14.57
CA LEU A 54 14.61 -10.83 -15.02
C LEU A 54 16.06 -10.50 -15.40
N ARG A 55 16.30 -9.36 -16.06
CA ARG A 55 17.65 -8.89 -16.42
C ARG A 55 18.50 -8.64 -15.18
N GLU A 56 17.96 -7.97 -14.17
CA GLU A 56 18.68 -7.73 -12.90
C GLU A 56 19.03 -9.04 -12.20
N VAL A 57 18.08 -9.98 -12.11
CA VAL A 57 18.32 -11.31 -11.54
C VAL A 57 19.45 -12.02 -12.28
N ASN A 58 19.48 -11.95 -13.62
CA ASN A 58 20.55 -12.53 -14.42
C ASN A 58 21.91 -11.85 -14.18
N ILE A 59 21.93 -10.53 -14.00
CA ILE A 59 23.16 -9.78 -13.67
C ILE A 59 23.70 -10.22 -12.30
N VAL A 60 22.85 -10.26 -11.28
CA VAL A 60 23.23 -10.67 -9.92
C VAL A 60 23.67 -12.14 -9.91
N ALA A 61 22.97 -13.02 -10.63
CA ALA A 61 23.34 -14.43 -10.74
C ALA A 61 24.73 -14.62 -11.37
N ARG A 62 25.04 -13.86 -12.43
CA ARG A 62 26.37 -13.86 -13.05
C ARG A 62 27.45 -13.35 -12.10
N ALA A 63 27.18 -12.28 -11.36
CA ALA A 63 28.12 -11.76 -10.36
C ALA A 63 28.41 -12.77 -9.24
N LEU A 64 27.47 -13.68 -8.97
CA LEU A 64 27.60 -14.77 -8.00
C LEU A 64 28.07 -16.10 -8.60
N ASN A 65 28.53 -16.12 -9.86
CA ASN A 65 28.97 -17.32 -10.60
C ASN A 65 27.90 -18.44 -10.65
N ILE A 66 26.62 -18.07 -10.78
CA ILE A 66 25.52 -19.01 -10.95
C ILE A 66 25.28 -19.24 -12.45
N GLU A 67 25.69 -20.39 -12.95
CA GLU A 67 25.61 -20.74 -14.39
C GLU A 67 24.17 -20.89 -14.91
N GLN A 68 23.23 -21.32 -14.07
CA GLN A 68 21.81 -21.51 -14.44
C GLN A 68 20.86 -20.88 -13.40
N PRO A 69 20.53 -19.58 -13.52
CA PRO A 69 19.64 -18.91 -12.56
C PRO A 69 18.20 -19.46 -12.57
N LEU A 70 17.75 -19.93 -13.74
CA LEU A 70 16.47 -20.58 -13.95
C LEU A 70 16.67 -22.07 -14.27
N PRO A 71 16.04 -22.98 -13.50
CA PRO A 71 16.03 -24.41 -13.80
C PRO A 71 15.52 -24.70 -15.22
N VAL A 72 16.21 -25.57 -15.95
CA VAL A 72 15.82 -26.08 -17.26
C VAL A 72 15.18 -27.47 -17.08
N ARG A 73 14.02 -27.72 -17.71
CA ARG A 73 13.43 -29.06 -17.74
C ARG A 73 13.98 -29.84 -18.93
N GLN A 74 14.60 -30.99 -18.67
CA GLN A 74 14.95 -31.94 -19.71
C GLN A 74 13.72 -32.83 -20.02
N LYS A 75 13.12 -32.68 -21.20
CA LYS A 75 12.15 -33.67 -21.69
C LYS A 75 12.92 -34.90 -22.18
N LYS A 76 12.92 -35.98 -21.39
CA LYS A 76 13.30 -37.30 -21.90
C LYS A 76 12.24 -37.76 -22.91
N ARG A 77 12.54 -37.65 -24.21
CA ARG A 77 11.72 -38.34 -25.23
C ARG A 77 11.90 -39.85 -25.01
N LYS A 78 10.80 -40.61 -24.94
CA LYS A 78 10.88 -42.07 -25.02
C LYS A 78 11.49 -42.40 -26.40
N GLN A 79 12.72 -42.91 -26.41
CA GLN A 79 13.32 -43.45 -27.63
C GLN A 79 12.50 -44.66 -28.06
N PHE A 80 11.87 -44.57 -29.23
CA PHE A 80 11.63 -45.76 -30.02
C PHE A 80 12.97 -46.10 -30.68
N PHE A 81 13.37 -47.36 -30.58
CA PHE A 81 14.63 -47.87 -31.13
C PHE A 81 14.70 -47.61 -32.63
N ASP A 82 15.42 -46.57 -33.03
CA ASP A 82 15.90 -46.42 -34.40
C ASP A 82 17.30 -45.79 -34.36
N ASP A 83 18.24 -46.48 -34.99
CA ASP A 83 19.67 -46.56 -34.63
C ASP A 83 20.51 -45.37 -35.16
N ASN A 84 19.92 -44.18 -35.33
CA ASN A 84 20.62 -43.04 -35.95
C ASN A 84 20.24 -41.64 -35.43
N ASN A 85 19.64 -41.51 -34.24
CA ASN A 85 19.35 -40.18 -33.70
C ASN A 85 20.40 -39.72 -32.68
N VAL A 86 21.26 -38.80 -33.12
CA VAL A 86 22.07 -37.94 -32.24
C VAL A 86 21.13 -37.35 -31.17
N GLU A 87 21.40 -37.64 -29.90
CA GLU A 87 20.66 -37.11 -28.76
C GLU A 87 20.73 -35.58 -28.76
N ARG A 88 19.79 -34.92 -29.43
CA ARG A 88 19.49 -33.52 -29.15
C ARG A 88 18.69 -33.47 -27.87
N ASN A 89 19.40 -33.35 -26.76
CA ASN A 89 18.84 -32.82 -25.51
C ASN A 89 18.38 -31.40 -25.80
N ASN A 90 17.12 -31.24 -26.21
CA ASN A 90 16.51 -29.93 -26.35
C ASN A 90 16.23 -29.39 -24.94
N GLU A 91 17.15 -28.58 -24.43
CA GLU A 91 16.94 -27.75 -23.25
C GLU A 91 15.81 -26.75 -23.55
N ILE A 92 14.69 -26.86 -22.82
CA ILE A 92 13.60 -25.89 -22.91
C ILE A 92 13.71 -24.98 -21.70
N SER A 93 13.90 -23.68 -21.94
CA SER A 93 13.89 -22.66 -20.89
C SER A 93 12.51 -22.63 -20.21
N ASN A 94 12.48 -22.75 -18.88
CA ASN A 94 11.25 -22.66 -18.08
C ASN A 94 10.85 -21.20 -17.77
N GLU A 95 11.45 -20.22 -18.44
CA GLU A 95 11.21 -18.79 -18.19
C GLU A 95 9.73 -18.40 -18.21
N ALA A 96 8.94 -18.95 -19.14
CA ALA A 96 7.50 -18.70 -19.20
C ALA A 96 6.74 -19.27 -17.98
N GLU A 97 7.16 -20.42 -17.44
CA GLU A 97 6.59 -21.02 -16.22
C GLU A 97 6.96 -20.18 -14.98
N TYR A 98 8.17 -19.60 -14.97
CA TYR A 98 8.61 -18.65 -13.93
C TYR A 98 7.86 -17.33 -13.98
N GLN A 99 7.69 -16.76 -15.17
CA GLN A 99 6.90 -15.54 -15.37
C GLN A 99 5.45 -15.76 -14.93
N ALA A 100 4.83 -16.87 -15.34
CA ALA A 100 3.47 -17.20 -14.94
C ALA A 100 3.31 -17.32 -13.40
N THR A 101 4.28 -17.95 -12.74
CA THR A 101 4.29 -18.08 -11.27
C THR A 101 4.47 -16.72 -10.59
N PHE A 102 5.40 -15.90 -11.09
CA PHE A 102 5.64 -14.56 -10.57
C PHE A 102 4.41 -13.66 -10.71
N ASN A 103 3.82 -13.62 -11.90
CA ASN A 103 2.61 -12.84 -12.17
C ASN A 103 1.48 -13.28 -11.24
N HIS A 104 1.27 -14.58 -11.07
CA HIS A 104 0.25 -15.10 -10.17
C HIS A 104 0.45 -14.65 -8.71
N ILE A 105 1.69 -14.66 -8.21
CA ILE A 105 2.01 -14.16 -6.87
C ILE A 105 1.68 -12.67 -6.76
N ILE A 106 2.11 -11.87 -7.73
CA ILE A 106 1.85 -10.43 -7.73
C ILE A 106 0.34 -10.15 -7.80
N ASP A 107 -0.39 -10.87 -8.65
CA ASP A 107 -1.84 -10.71 -8.79
C ASP A 107 -2.57 -11.01 -7.46
N CYS A 108 -2.19 -12.08 -6.76
CA CYS A 108 -2.76 -12.39 -5.43
C CYS A 108 -2.45 -11.29 -4.39
N VAL A 109 -1.23 -10.76 -4.38
CA VAL A 109 -0.84 -9.66 -3.48
C VAL A 109 -1.61 -8.39 -3.83
N LEU A 110 -1.72 -8.05 -5.11
CA LEU A 110 -2.47 -6.90 -5.61
C LEU A 110 -3.95 -7.00 -5.23
N GLU A 111 -4.58 -8.17 -5.34
CA GLU A 111 -5.97 -8.37 -4.94
C GLU A 111 -6.18 -8.12 -3.44
N GLY A 112 -5.30 -8.70 -2.60
CA GLY A 112 -5.35 -8.50 -1.15
C GLY A 112 -5.14 -7.05 -0.74
N LEU A 113 -4.13 -6.38 -1.32
CA LEU A 113 -3.85 -4.97 -1.05
C LEU A 113 -4.94 -4.04 -1.58
N THR A 114 -5.52 -4.34 -2.75
CA THR A 114 -6.63 -3.55 -3.31
C THR A 114 -7.84 -3.59 -2.39
N THR A 115 -8.11 -4.75 -1.79
CA THR A 115 -9.21 -4.91 -0.84
C THR A 115 -8.99 -4.05 0.40
N ARG A 116 -7.79 -4.09 0.98
CA ARG A 116 -7.41 -3.25 2.13
C ARG A 116 -7.43 -1.76 1.79
N TYR A 117 -6.88 -1.38 0.64
CA TYR A 117 -6.91 -0.01 0.15
C TYR A 117 -8.34 0.52 0.05
N ARG A 118 -9.26 -0.24 -0.58
CA ARG A 118 -10.66 0.18 -0.72
C ARG A 118 -11.35 0.38 0.64
N ALA A 119 -11.12 -0.54 1.58
CA ALA A 119 -11.68 -0.41 2.92
C ALA A 119 -11.18 0.86 3.63
N ASN A 120 -9.87 1.08 3.65
CA ASN A 120 -9.27 2.28 4.27
C ASN A 120 -9.67 3.57 3.54
N TYR A 121 -9.72 3.54 2.21
CA TYR A 121 -10.15 4.67 1.39
C TYR A 121 -11.59 5.06 1.71
N GLN A 122 -12.50 4.10 1.86
CA GLN A 122 -13.89 4.37 2.24
C GLN A 122 -13.99 5.02 3.62
N ILE A 123 -13.23 4.52 4.60
CA ILE A 123 -13.19 5.11 5.94
C ILE A 123 -12.62 6.54 5.85
N ASN A 124 -11.54 6.75 5.10
CA ASN A 124 -10.93 8.06 4.93
C ASN A 124 -11.86 9.05 4.20
N GLN A 125 -12.67 8.59 3.25
CA GLN A 125 -13.66 9.45 2.58
C GLN A 125 -14.74 9.96 3.55
N LEU A 126 -15.15 9.12 4.51
CA LEU A 126 -16.18 9.47 5.49
C LEU A 126 -15.63 10.31 6.64
N PHE A 127 -14.45 9.97 7.16
CA PHE A 127 -13.91 10.54 8.40
C PHE A 127 -12.65 11.38 8.22
N GLY A 128 -12.01 11.34 7.05
CA GLY A 128 -10.71 12.00 6.81
C GLY A 128 -10.75 13.50 7.05
N PHE A 129 -11.89 14.13 6.79
CA PHE A 129 -12.10 15.56 7.04
C PHE A 129 -11.92 15.95 8.51
N LEU A 130 -12.17 15.05 9.47
CA LEU A 130 -11.95 15.32 10.90
C LEU A 130 -10.47 15.41 11.27
N TRP A 131 -9.59 14.86 10.44
CA TRP A 131 -8.15 14.89 10.64
C TRP A 131 -7.47 16.05 9.89
N ASN A 132 -8.01 16.44 8.73
CA ASN A 132 -7.45 17.49 7.88
C ASN A 132 -8.38 18.71 7.70
N TYR A 133 -9.32 18.94 8.64
CA TYR A 133 -10.24 20.09 8.60
C TYR A 133 -9.53 21.45 8.58
N LEU A 134 -8.29 21.54 9.06
CA LEU A 134 -7.51 22.79 8.99
C LEU A 134 -7.18 23.16 7.53
N ASP A 135 -6.79 22.19 6.73
CA ASP A 135 -6.41 22.37 5.32
C ASP A 135 -7.60 22.26 4.36
N THR A 136 -8.72 21.71 4.82
CA THR A 136 -9.94 21.51 4.00
C THR A 136 -10.79 22.78 3.93
N SER A 137 -11.32 23.12 2.74
CA SER A 137 -12.21 24.28 2.61
C SER A 137 -13.51 24.10 3.41
N GLU A 138 -14.09 25.19 3.90
CA GLU A 138 -15.35 25.14 4.66
C GLU A 138 -16.50 24.49 3.87
N GLU A 139 -16.56 24.77 2.57
CA GLU A 139 -17.53 24.16 1.65
C GLU A 139 -17.40 22.64 1.60
N ASN A 140 -16.16 22.13 1.59
CA ASN A 140 -15.89 20.70 1.56
C ASN A 140 -16.14 20.05 2.93
N ILE A 141 -15.84 20.74 4.04
CA ILE A 141 -16.22 20.29 5.39
C ILE A 141 -17.73 20.15 5.49
N ILE A 142 -18.50 21.16 5.06
CA ILE A 142 -19.97 21.12 5.07
C ILE A 142 -20.49 19.93 4.26
N LYS A 143 -19.92 19.70 3.07
CA LYS A 143 -20.27 18.56 2.23
C LYS A 143 -19.98 17.24 2.96
N GLN A 144 -18.79 17.07 3.52
CA GLN A 144 -18.38 15.82 4.17
C GLN A 144 -19.17 15.54 5.47
N CYS A 145 -19.56 16.57 6.22
CA CYS A 145 -20.49 16.41 7.36
C CYS A 145 -21.85 15.87 6.91
N LYS A 146 -22.37 16.33 5.77
CA LYS A 146 -23.63 15.83 5.20
C LYS A 146 -23.49 14.39 4.70
N ASP A 147 -22.38 14.08 4.04
CA ASP A 147 -22.09 12.73 3.58
C ASP A 147 -21.98 11.77 4.79
N LEU A 148 -21.30 12.18 5.86
CA LEU A 148 -21.22 11.39 7.10
C LEU A 148 -22.59 11.19 7.77
N ARG A 149 -23.43 12.24 7.84
CA ARG A 149 -24.81 12.13 8.33
C ARG A 149 -25.62 11.10 7.54
N ALA A 150 -25.46 11.05 6.22
CA ALA A 150 -26.20 10.11 5.39
C ALA A 150 -25.89 8.64 5.75
N HIS A 151 -24.70 8.38 6.29
CA HIS A 151 -24.30 7.06 6.78
C HIS A 151 -24.71 6.79 8.24
N TYR A 152 -24.85 7.84 9.06
CA TYR A 152 -25.17 7.76 10.50
C TYR A 152 -26.33 8.69 10.86
N ASP A 153 -27.49 8.44 10.26
CA ASP A 153 -28.69 9.26 10.34
C ASP A 153 -29.43 9.18 11.70
N THR A 154 -28.95 8.36 12.60
CA THR A 154 -29.49 8.22 13.96
C THR A 154 -28.54 8.80 15.01
N ASP A 155 -27.24 8.84 14.73
CA ASP A 155 -26.22 9.19 15.72
C ASP A 155 -25.66 10.61 15.56
N ILE A 156 -25.66 11.17 14.34
CA ILE A 156 -24.91 12.41 14.04
C ILE A 156 -25.86 13.50 13.57
N SER A 157 -25.96 14.67 14.20
CA SER A 157 -26.68 15.81 13.60
C SER A 157 -25.75 16.55 12.63
N ASP A 158 -26.15 16.71 11.35
CA ASP A 158 -25.29 17.38 10.36
C ASP A 158 -25.07 18.85 10.71
N LYS A 159 -26.10 19.55 11.20
CA LYS A 159 -26.02 20.95 11.60
C LYS A 159 -25.11 21.16 12.79
N GLU A 160 -25.20 20.31 13.81
CA GLU A 160 -24.35 20.42 15.01
C GLU A 160 -22.90 20.12 14.66
N LEU A 161 -22.65 19.01 13.94
CA LEU A 161 -21.30 18.63 13.54
C LEU A 161 -20.65 19.69 12.63
N GLN A 162 -21.40 20.26 11.67
CA GLN A 162 -20.91 21.36 10.84
C GLN A 162 -20.47 22.56 11.69
N VAL A 163 -21.31 22.99 12.63
CA VAL A 163 -21.01 24.12 13.52
C VAL A 163 -19.79 23.82 14.37
N GLU A 164 -19.70 22.64 14.97
CA GLU A 164 -18.59 22.24 15.83
C GLU A 164 -17.26 22.22 15.08
N VAL A 165 -17.20 21.59 13.91
CA VAL A 165 -15.95 21.47 13.14
C VAL A 165 -15.50 22.84 12.59
N LEU A 166 -16.42 23.67 12.10
CA LEU A 166 -16.09 25.02 11.63
C LEU A 166 -15.67 25.94 12.78
N HIS A 167 -16.31 25.83 13.94
CA HIS A 167 -15.94 26.59 15.11
C HIS A 167 -14.56 26.15 15.62
N LEU A 168 -14.29 24.84 15.65
CA LEU A 168 -12.97 24.30 15.99
C LEU A 168 -11.89 24.85 15.05
N LYS A 169 -12.12 24.81 13.74
CA LYS A 169 -11.23 25.40 12.71
C LYS A 169 -10.96 26.87 12.98
N THR A 170 -12.02 27.65 13.28
CA THR A 170 -11.93 29.09 13.53
C THR A 170 -11.13 29.40 14.81
N ILE A 171 -11.43 28.70 15.91
CA ILE A 171 -10.70 28.84 17.18
C ILE A 171 -9.23 28.53 16.97
N LEU A 172 -8.90 27.48 16.22
CA LEU A 172 -7.52 27.08 15.99
C LEU A 172 -6.76 28.07 15.13
N HIS A 173 -7.37 28.54 14.04
CA HIS A 173 -6.77 29.57 13.22
C HIS A 173 -6.54 30.86 14.02
N ALA A 174 -7.45 31.22 14.94
CA ALA A 174 -7.33 32.42 15.76
C ALA A 174 -6.31 32.30 16.91
N ASN A 175 -6.12 31.11 17.48
CA ASN A 175 -5.31 30.90 18.69
C ASN A 175 -3.97 30.18 18.45
N LEU A 176 -3.81 29.48 17.33
CA LEU A 176 -2.68 28.59 17.04
C LEU A 176 -2.12 28.77 15.62
N SER A 177 -2.34 29.93 14.99
CA SER A 177 -1.85 30.28 13.64
C SER A 177 -0.34 30.08 13.44
N ASP A 178 0.46 30.05 14.51
CA ASP A 178 1.91 29.80 14.46
C ASP A 178 2.33 28.34 14.72
N TYR A 179 1.39 27.42 15.00
CA TYR A 179 1.68 26.02 15.33
C TYR A 179 0.74 25.05 14.61
N SER A 180 1.25 24.28 13.65
CA SER A 180 0.55 23.12 13.09
C SER A 180 0.48 22.00 14.15
N LEU A 181 -0.56 22.03 15.00
CA LEU A 181 -0.79 20.99 15.99
C LEU A 181 -1.78 19.98 15.42
N ASP A 182 -1.38 18.70 15.43
CA ASP A 182 -2.29 17.63 15.08
C ASP A 182 -3.49 17.59 16.07
N PRO A 183 -4.67 17.08 15.65
CA PRO A 183 -5.87 17.05 16.48
C PRO A 183 -5.70 16.37 17.86
N LEU A 184 -4.86 15.33 17.96
CA LEU A 184 -4.57 14.63 19.21
C LEU A 184 -3.69 15.47 20.14
N SER A 185 -2.67 16.14 19.60
CA SER A 185 -1.84 17.09 20.35
C SER A 185 -2.67 18.27 20.86
N LEU A 186 -3.62 18.75 20.06
CA LEU A 186 -4.58 19.77 20.47
C LEU A 186 -5.47 19.28 21.62
N LEU A 187 -6.10 18.12 21.47
CA LEU A 187 -6.97 17.54 22.50
C LEU A 187 -6.22 17.39 23.83
N ASN A 188 -4.96 16.93 23.77
CA ASN A 188 -4.10 16.80 24.93
C ASN A 188 -3.72 18.16 25.55
N LYS A 189 -3.53 19.22 24.75
CA LYS A 189 -3.29 20.59 25.24
C LYS A 189 -4.54 21.19 25.89
N ILE A 190 -5.70 21.09 25.24
CA ILE A 190 -6.99 21.55 25.80
C ILE A 190 -7.24 20.84 27.12
N ARG A 191 -7.00 19.52 27.18
CA ARG A 191 -7.06 18.75 28.43
C ARG A 191 -6.12 19.36 29.47
N LYS A 192 -4.86 19.63 29.17
CA LYS A 192 -3.93 20.24 30.15
C LYS A 192 -4.35 21.64 30.62
N ILE A 193 -5.00 22.43 29.78
CA ILE A 193 -5.48 23.78 30.13
C ILE A 193 -6.69 23.69 31.08
N ASN A 194 -7.67 22.84 30.76
CA ASN A 194 -8.86 22.66 31.60
C ASN A 194 -8.52 22.14 33.01
N TRP A 195 -7.44 21.37 33.19
CA TRP A 195 -7.03 20.92 34.54
C TRP A 195 -6.43 22.03 35.41
N ARG A 196 -5.96 23.14 34.82
CA ARG A 196 -5.40 24.29 35.58
C ARG A 196 -6.45 25.28 36.06
N GLU A 197 -7.65 25.29 35.48
CA GLU A 197 -8.74 26.18 35.91
C GLU A 197 -9.55 25.62 37.10
N TYR A 198 -9.32 24.35 37.46
CA TYR A 198 -9.97 23.67 38.59
C TYR A 198 -8.99 23.25 39.72
N SER A 199 -7.76 23.78 39.73
CA SER A 199 -6.77 23.61 40.81
C SER A 199 -6.45 24.95 41.45
#